data_AF-A0A4R5VE27-F1
#
_entry.id   AF-A0A4R5VE27-F1
#
_cell.length_a   1.000
_cell.length_b   1.000
_cell.length_c   1.000
_cell.angle_alpha   90.00
_cell.angle_beta   90.00
_cell.angle_gamma   90.00
#
_symmetry.space_group_name_H-M   'P 1'
#
loop_
_entity.id
_entity.type
_entity.pdbx_description
1 polymer ?
#
loop_
_entity_poly.entity_id
_entity_poly.type
_entity_poly.pdbx_seq_one_letter_code
_entity_poly.pdbx_strand_id
1 'polypeptide(L)'
;MSRKSSFLDKSYPKNIRIGIWTSIVSAVMLIGIGVFWIAHPAAAEGSFSIVPDSDAAIRFAKILAIFKAVGDVLPPIFVLLAINFQQFRLAGYFHLITFFLVIVVDMLVWGSFVPNVGAIDIIQHIPFAIPIIIAAYCFLKPTSKTP
;
A
#
# COMPACT_ATOMS: atom_id res chain seq x y z
N MET A 1 32.65 6.51 9.47
CA MET A 1 32.77 5.57 8.33
C MET A 1 31.36 5.24 7.84
N SER A 2 30.87 5.96 6.83
CA SER A 2 29.50 5.76 6.31
C SER A 2 29.48 4.50 5.45
N ARG A 3 29.07 3.36 6.03
CA ARG A 3 28.62 2.24 5.20
C ARG A 3 27.33 2.72 4.54
N LYS A 4 27.38 2.97 3.22
CA LYS A 4 26.16 3.02 2.40
C LYS A 4 25.46 1.67 2.59
N SER A 5 24.47 1.65 3.50
CA SER A 5 23.55 0.54 3.65
C SER A 5 22.80 0.41 2.33
N SER A 6 23.25 -0.52 1.51
CA SER A 6 22.44 -0.95 0.37
C SER A 6 21.20 -1.64 0.95
N PHE A 7 20.01 -1.23 0.51
CA PHE A 7 18.76 -1.92 0.83
C PHE A 7 18.87 -3.45 0.61
N LEU A 8 19.76 -3.88 -0.27
CA LEU A 8 19.98 -5.28 -0.62
C LEU A 8 21.35 -5.78 -0.16
N ASP A 9 21.74 -5.48 1.08
CA ASP A 9 22.92 -6.10 1.67
C ASP A 9 22.76 -7.64 1.65
N LYS A 10 23.75 -8.32 1.06
CA LYS A 10 23.80 -9.78 0.98
C LYS A 10 23.99 -10.42 2.36
N SER A 11 24.41 -9.65 3.36
CA SER A 11 24.58 -10.10 4.75
C SER A 11 23.25 -10.43 5.45
N TYR A 12 22.13 -9.88 4.97
CA TYR A 12 20.82 -10.13 5.59
C TYR A 12 20.35 -11.58 5.38
N PRO A 13 19.63 -12.16 6.37
CA PRO A 13 18.94 -13.43 6.22
C PRO A 13 18.01 -13.44 4.99
N LYS A 14 17.85 -14.62 4.37
CA LYS A 14 17.05 -14.78 3.13
C LYS A 14 15.62 -14.23 3.27
N ASN A 15 14.96 -14.45 4.41
CA ASN A 15 13.62 -13.93 4.66
C ASN A 15 13.60 -12.39 4.68
N ILE A 16 14.56 -11.74 5.34
CA ILE A 16 14.66 -10.28 5.37
C ILE A 16 14.89 -9.73 3.95
N ARG A 17 15.77 -10.37 3.16
CA ARG A 17 16.01 -9.97 1.77
C ARG A 17 14.75 -10.09 0.90
N ILE A 18 13.98 -11.18 1.07
CA ILE A 18 12.70 -11.35 0.38
C ILE A 18 11.73 -10.25 0.83
N GLY A 19 11.61 -10.00 2.14
CA GLY A 19 10.75 -8.95 2.67
C GLY A 19 11.09 -7.55 2.16
N ILE A 20 12.38 -7.23 2.02
CA ILE A 20 12.82 -5.95 1.43
C ILE A 20 12.42 -5.88 -0.04
N TRP A 21 12.69 -6.92 -0.82
CA TRP A 21 12.31 -6.96 -2.24
C TRP A 21 10.80 -6.80 -2.43
N THR A 22 9.98 -7.54 -1.67
CA THR A 22 8.53 -7.43 -1.76
C THR A 22 8.01 -6.08 -1.27
N SER A 23 8.70 -5.44 -0.31
CA SER A 23 8.39 -4.08 0.12
C SER A 23 8.67 -3.03 -0.96
N ILE A 24 9.75 -3.20 -1.74
CA ILE A 24 10.06 -2.32 -2.87
C ILE A 24 8.99 -2.47 -3.95
N VAL A 25 8.61 -3.71 -4.27
CA VAL A 25 7.54 -3.98 -5.24
C VAL A 25 6.22 -3.36 -4.80
N SER A 26 5.79 -3.57 -3.55
CA SER A 26 4.54 -2.98 -3.06
C SER A 26 4.61 -1.45 -3.01
N ALA A 27 5.76 -0.87 -2.66
CA ALA A 27 5.95 0.57 -2.65
C ALA A 27 5.81 1.18 -4.05
N VAL A 28 6.44 0.58 -5.07
CA VAL A 28 6.31 1.04 -6.46
C VAL A 28 4.85 0.96 -6.92
N MET A 29 4.14 -0.12 -6.58
CA MET A 29 2.73 -0.29 -6.93
C MET A 29 1.84 0.76 -6.27
N LEU A 30 1.95 0.93 -4.95
CA LEU A 30 1.13 1.88 -4.19
C LEU A 30 1.41 3.34 -4.58
N ILE A 31 2.69 3.70 -4.77
CA ILE A 31 3.04 5.04 -5.25
C ILE A 31 2.50 5.26 -6.67
N GLY A 32 2.57 4.25 -7.54
CA GLY A 32 1.98 4.31 -8.88
C GLY A 32 0.47 4.56 -8.86
N ILE A 33 -0.25 3.86 -7.98
CA ILE A 33 -1.70 4.07 -7.77
C ILE A 33 -1.97 5.48 -7.22
N GLY A 34 -1.18 5.95 -6.26
CA GLY A 34 -1.33 7.31 -5.74
C GLY A 34 -1.15 8.39 -6.82
N VAL A 35 -0.15 8.23 -7.70
CA VAL A 35 0.03 9.11 -8.86
C VAL A 35 -1.15 9.00 -9.83
N PHE A 36 -1.67 7.78 -10.05
CA PHE A 36 -2.83 7.55 -10.91
C PHE A 36 -4.05 8.35 -10.44
N TRP A 37 -4.35 8.37 -9.13
CA TRP A 37 -5.47 9.15 -8.60
C TRP A 37 -5.34 10.65 -8.84
N ILE A 38 -4.14 11.21 -8.68
CA ILE A 38 -3.88 12.63 -8.93
C ILE A 38 -4.00 12.96 -10.42
N ALA A 39 -3.51 12.07 -11.29
CA ALA A 39 -3.54 12.27 -12.74
C ALA A 39 -4.94 12.08 -13.33
N HIS A 40 -5.76 11.20 -12.73
CA HIS A 40 -7.10 10.86 -13.21
C HIS A 40 -8.15 11.02 -12.10
N PRO A 41 -8.40 12.25 -11.62
CA PRO A 41 -9.35 12.47 -10.53
C PRO A 41 -10.79 12.05 -10.89
N ALA A 42 -11.15 12.07 -12.17
CA ALA A 42 -12.44 11.55 -12.65
C ALA A 42 -12.61 10.03 -12.43
N ALA A 43 -11.51 9.27 -12.30
CA ALA A 43 -11.60 7.86 -11.91
C ALA A 43 -12.13 7.70 -10.48
N ALA A 44 -11.89 8.67 -9.59
CA ALA A 44 -12.47 8.68 -8.25
C ALA A 44 -13.99 8.91 -8.30
N GLU A 45 -14.49 9.69 -9.26
CA GLU A 45 -15.94 9.89 -9.48
C GLU A 45 -16.61 8.56 -9.84
N GLY A 46 -16.02 7.82 -10.79
CA GLY A 46 -16.49 6.49 -11.20
C GLY A 46 -16.36 5.43 -10.11
N SER A 47 -15.30 5.46 -9.30
CA SER A 47 -15.11 4.50 -8.19
C SER A 47 -16.10 4.67 -7.04
N PHE A 48 -16.75 5.83 -6.89
CA PHE A 48 -17.71 6.07 -5.81
C PHE A 48 -19.14 6.31 -6.30
N SER A 49 -19.42 6.01 -7.58
CA SER A 49 -20.71 6.27 -8.22
C SER A 49 -21.21 7.70 -8.00
N ILE A 50 -20.29 8.67 -7.87
CA ILE A 50 -20.64 10.07 -7.69
C ILE A 50 -21.10 10.55 -9.07
N VAL A 51 -22.39 10.79 -9.23
CA VAL A 51 -22.90 11.46 -10.43
C VAL A 51 -22.48 12.93 -10.31
N PRO A 52 -21.63 13.46 -11.21
CA PRO A 52 -21.24 14.86 -11.17
C PRO A 52 -22.42 15.69 -11.68
N ASP A 53 -23.40 15.93 -10.82
CA ASP A 53 -24.58 16.74 -11.09
C ASP A 53 -24.33 18.25 -10.89
N SER A 54 -23.18 18.59 -10.32
CA SER A 54 -22.84 19.94 -9.89
C SER A 54 -21.33 20.19 -9.84
N ASP A 55 -20.91 21.45 -10.00
CA ASP A 55 -19.51 21.88 -9.82
C ASP A 55 -18.94 21.51 -8.44
N ALA A 56 -19.80 21.41 -7.43
CA ALA A 56 -19.43 20.98 -6.08
C ALA A 56 -19.02 19.50 -6.05
N ALA A 57 -19.74 18.61 -6.75
CA ALA A 57 -19.40 17.20 -6.84
C ALA A 57 -18.05 16.96 -7.53
N ILE A 58 -17.76 17.69 -8.61
CA ILE A 58 -16.47 17.64 -9.32
C ILE A 58 -15.32 18.09 -8.41
N ARG A 59 -15.52 19.16 -7.63
CA ARG A 59 -14.51 19.63 -6.66
C ARG A 59 -14.29 18.62 -5.54
N PHE A 60 -15.36 18.01 -5.04
CA PHE A 60 -15.29 16.98 -4.00
C PHE A 60 -14.49 15.76 -4.48
N ALA A 61 -14.71 15.29 -5.71
CA ALA A 61 -13.99 14.16 -6.25
C ALA A 61 -12.47 14.40 -6.39
N LYS A 62 -12.07 15.62 -6.77
CA LYS A 62 -10.65 16.01 -6.78
C LYS A 62 -10.02 15.97 -5.39
N ILE A 63 -10.74 16.44 -4.37
CA ILE A 63 -10.28 16.36 -2.97
C ILE A 63 -10.15 14.90 -2.54
N LEU A 64 -11.15 14.07 -2.85
CA LEU A 64 -11.14 12.64 -2.55
C LEU A 64 -9.97 11.90 -3.22
N ALA A 65 -9.67 12.23 -4.49
CA ALA A 65 -8.53 11.68 -5.21
C ALA A 65 -7.19 12.03 -4.55
N ILE A 66 -7.04 13.25 -4.01
CA ILE A 66 -5.85 13.65 -3.23
C ILE A 66 -5.75 12.84 -1.94
N PHE A 67 -6.85 12.68 -1.20
CA PHE A 67 -6.86 11.88 0.02
C PHE A 67 -6.49 10.42 -0.25
N LYS A 68 -7.01 9.81 -1.33
CA LYS A 68 -6.58 8.48 -1.77
C LYS A 68 -5.09 8.43 -2.08
N ALA A 69 -4.60 9.39 -2.87
CA ALA A 69 -3.19 9.44 -3.21
C ALA A 69 -2.28 9.54 -1.98
N VAL A 70 -2.66 10.33 -0.98
CA VAL A 70 -1.93 10.39 0.30
C VAL A 70 -2.00 9.05 1.03
N GLY A 71 -3.18 8.44 1.09
CA GLY A 71 -3.38 7.12 1.71
C GLY A 71 -2.57 6.01 1.05
N ASP A 72 -2.34 6.08 -0.26
CA ASP A 72 -1.56 5.09 -1.01
C ASP A 72 -0.04 5.36 -0.92
N VAL A 73 0.38 6.64 -0.95
CA VAL A 73 1.81 7.00 -0.99
C VAL A 73 2.47 7.03 0.39
N LEU A 74 1.75 7.44 1.43
CA LEU A 74 2.34 7.65 2.74
C LEU A 74 2.78 6.35 3.44
N PRO A 75 2.00 5.25 3.46
CA PRO A 75 2.41 4.00 4.07
C PRO A 75 3.70 3.39 3.49
N PRO A 76 3.90 3.29 2.16
CA PRO A 76 5.15 2.74 1.63
C PRO A 76 6.36 3.62 1.96
N ILE A 77 6.22 4.94 2.11
CA ILE A 77 7.31 5.80 2.60
C ILE A 77 7.73 5.37 4.02
N PHE A 78 6.78 5.16 4.93
CA PHE A 78 7.10 4.71 6.30
C PHE A 78 7.71 3.31 6.32
N VAL A 79 7.23 2.40 5.47
CA VAL A 79 7.85 1.07 5.29
C VAL A 79 9.31 1.19 4.85
N LEU A 80 9.58 1.95 3.78
CA LEU A 80 10.93 2.11 3.25
C LEU A 80 11.86 2.81 4.26
N LEU A 81 11.33 3.77 5.03
CA LEU A 81 12.07 4.43 6.10
C LEU A 81 12.43 3.45 7.23
N ALA A 82 11.47 2.62 7.67
CA ALA A 82 11.72 1.59 8.68
C ALA A 82 12.78 0.58 8.21
N ILE A 83 12.75 0.18 6.94
CA ILE A 83 13.77 -0.68 6.34
C ILE A 83 15.13 0.02 6.31
N ASN A 84 15.18 1.31 5.96
CA ASN A 84 16.42 2.09 5.93
C ASN A 84 17.09 2.18 7.31
N PHE A 85 16.30 2.27 8.38
CA PHE A 85 16.77 2.21 9.76
C PHE A 85 16.94 0.77 10.31
N GLN A 86 16.85 -0.25 9.44
CA GLN A 86 16.96 -1.66 9.78
C GLN A 86 15.93 -2.13 10.84
N GLN A 87 14.83 -1.40 11.00
CA GLN A 87 13.73 -1.73 11.92
C GLN A 87 12.73 -2.68 11.23
N PHE A 88 13.18 -3.90 10.91
CA PHE A 88 12.39 -4.83 10.09
C PHE A 88 11.05 -5.22 10.73
N ARG A 89 11.00 -5.45 12.04
CA ARG A 89 9.71 -5.75 12.71
C ARG A 89 8.73 -4.58 12.60
N LEU A 90 9.21 -3.35 12.74
CA LEU A 90 8.39 -2.15 12.54
C LEU A 90 7.90 -2.05 11.10
N ALA A 91 8.76 -2.32 10.11
CA ALA A 91 8.35 -2.39 8.70
C ALA A 91 7.26 -3.45 8.48
N GLY A 92 7.37 -4.62 9.13
CA GLY A 92 6.35 -5.66 9.12
C GLY A 92 5.01 -5.19 9.70
N TYR A 93 5.02 -4.46 10.82
CA TYR A 93 3.80 -3.85 11.37
C TYR A 93 3.21 -2.78 10.45
N PHE A 94 4.03 -1.95 9.82
CA PHE A 94 3.55 -0.99 8.82
C PHE A 94 2.87 -1.67 7.63
N HIS A 95 3.39 -2.81 7.16
CA HIS A 95 2.69 -3.60 6.12
C HIS A 95 1.34 -4.12 6.59
N LEU A 96 1.22 -4.65 7.81
CA LEU A 96 -0.07 -5.09 8.35
C LEU A 96 -1.07 -3.94 8.48
N ILE A 97 -0.63 -2.80 8.97
CA ILE A 97 -1.46 -1.60 9.09
C ILE A 97 -1.88 -1.10 7.70
N THR A 98 -0.98 -1.11 6.72
CA THR A 98 -1.29 -0.76 5.33
C THR A 98 -2.35 -1.70 4.75
N PHE A 99 -2.17 -3.01 4.95
CA PHE A 99 -3.14 -4.01 4.50
C PHE A 99 -4.53 -3.75 5.10
N PHE A 100 -4.61 -3.47 6.39
CA PHE A 100 -5.90 -3.26 7.05
C PHE A 100 -6.51 -1.88 6.73
N LEU A 101 -5.78 -0.80 6.96
CA LEU A 101 -6.31 0.57 6.86
C LEU A 101 -6.40 1.09 5.43
N VAL A 102 -5.59 0.58 4.51
CA VAL A 102 -5.65 1.01 3.10
C VAL A 102 -6.46 0.00 2.33
N ILE A 103 -6.05 -1.26 2.25
CA ILE A 103 -6.70 -2.23 1.35
C ILE A 103 -8.08 -2.63 1.86
N VAL A 104 -8.20 -3.12 3.10
CA VAL A 104 -9.50 -3.61 3.61
C VAL A 104 -10.51 -2.48 3.74
N VAL A 105 -10.11 -1.35 4.32
CA VAL A 105 -11.02 -0.19 4.46
C VAL A 105 -11.39 0.38 3.09
N ASP A 106 -10.45 0.54 2.15
CA ASP A 106 -10.80 1.02 0.80
C ASP A 106 -11.81 0.08 0.13
N MET A 107 -11.65 -1.23 0.26
CA MET A 107 -12.62 -2.21 -0.28
C MET A 107 -14.00 -2.11 0.36
N LEU A 108 -14.07 -1.91 1.67
CA LEU A 108 -15.36 -1.73 2.36
C LEU A 108 -16.04 -0.43 1.93
N VAL A 109 -15.29 0.66 1.87
CA VAL A 109 -15.83 1.97 1.47
C VAL A 109 -16.25 1.89 0.01
N TRP A 110 -15.37 1.49 -0.90
CA TRP A 110 -15.67 1.29 -2.32
C TRP A 110 -16.89 0.39 -2.53
N GLY A 111 -16.93 -0.77 -1.87
CA GLY A 111 -18.03 -1.72 -2.00
C GLY A 111 -19.37 -1.21 -1.45
N SER A 112 -19.37 -0.21 -0.56
CA SER A 112 -20.59 0.43 -0.07
C SER A 112 -21.19 1.46 -1.04
N PHE A 113 -20.40 1.97 -1.99
CA PHE A 113 -20.80 3.00 -2.94
C PHE A 113 -21.00 2.47 -4.38
N VAL A 114 -20.47 1.28 -4.69
CA VAL A 114 -20.65 0.65 -6.01
C VAL A 114 -21.87 -0.28 -5.99
N PRO A 115 -22.89 -0.05 -6.83
CA PRO A 115 -24.01 -0.99 -6.96
C PRO A 115 -23.57 -2.27 -7.66
N ASN A 116 -24.04 -3.43 -7.18
CA ASN A 116 -23.76 -4.76 -7.75
C ASN A 116 -22.30 -5.21 -7.75
N VAL A 117 -21.55 -4.92 -6.68
CA VAL A 117 -20.18 -5.44 -6.50
C VAL A 117 -20.13 -6.95 -6.67
N GLY A 118 -19.35 -7.42 -7.64
CA GLY A 118 -19.13 -8.83 -7.90
C GLY A 118 -17.85 -9.35 -7.26
N ALA A 119 -17.74 -10.67 -7.14
CA ALA A 119 -16.51 -11.31 -6.64
C ALA A 119 -15.28 -11.02 -7.52
N ILE A 120 -15.48 -10.76 -8.82
CA ILE A 120 -14.42 -10.42 -9.77
C ILE A 120 -13.76 -9.08 -9.44
N ASP A 121 -14.52 -8.10 -8.94
CA ASP A 121 -14.00 -6.78 -8.62
C ASP A 121 -13.10 -6.84 -7.37
N ILE A 122 -13.43 -7.70 -6.41
CA ILE A 122 -12.61 -7.97 -5.22
C ILE A 122 -11.29 -8.65 -5.63
N ILE A 123 -11.34 -9.57 -6.60
CA ILE A 123 -10.14 -10.30 -7.07
C ILE A 123 -9.10 -9.34 -7.66
N GLN A 124 -9.52 -8.23 -8.28
CA GLN A 124 -8.61 -7.23 -8.85
C GLN A 124 -7.72 -6.54 -7.80
N HIS A 125 -8.08 -6.63 -6.51
CA HIS A 125 -7.32 -6.03 -5.41
C HIS A 125 -6.28 -6.99 -4.79
N ILE A 126 -6.38 -8.29 -5.10
CA ILE A 126 -5.47 -9.34 -4.60
C ILE A 126 -4.01 -9.11 -5.01
N PRO A 127 -3.67 -8.68 -6.24
CA PRO A 127 -2.29 -8.44 -6.65
C PRO A 127 -1.56 -7.42 -5.77
N PHE A 128 -2.26 -6.43 -5.21
CA PHE A 128 -1.68 -5.41 -4.32
C PHE A 128 -1.47 -5.95 -2.89
N ALA A 129 -2.38 -6.81 -2.43
CA ALA A 129 -2.32 -7.42 -1.10
C ALA A 129 -1.16 -8.43 -0.96
N ILE A 130 -0.90 -9.22 -2.01
CA ILE A 130 0.11 -10.30 -1.98
C ILE A 130 1.50 -9.81 -1.52
N PRO A 131 2.14 -8.81 -2.17
CA PRO A 131 3.49 -8.40 -1.78
C PRO A 131 3.54 -7.80 -0.36
N ILE A 132 2.47 -7.14 0.09
CA ILE A 132 2.35 -6.59 1.44
C ILE A 132 2.28 -7.71 2.49
N ILE A 133 1.45 -8.73 2.26
CA ILE A 133 1.32 -9.89 3.15
C ILE A 133 2.64 -10.66 3.21
N ILE A 134 3.29 -10.90 2.06
CA ILE A 134 4.59 -11.58 2.03
C ILE A 134 5.64 -10.77 2.80
N ALA A 135 5.69 -9.45 2.60
CA ALA A 135 6.64 -8.60 3.33
C ALA A 135 6.39 -8.63 4.84
N ALA A 136 5.14 -8.47 5.27
CA ALA A 136 4.73 -8.57 6.66
C ALA A 136 5.15 -9.91 7.28
N TYR A 137 4.83 -11.01 6.61
CA TYR A 137 5.22 -12.35 7.05
C TYR A 137 6.74 -12.49 7.18
N CYS A 138 7.51 -12.06 6.17
CA CYS A 138 8.96 -12.19 6.16
C CYS A 138 9.64 -11.43 7.30
N PHE A 139 9.12 -10.25 7.64
CA PHE A 139 9.65 -9.38 8.67
C PHE A 139 9.20 -9.72 10.10
N LEU A 140 7.99 -10.27 10.24
CA LEU A 140 7.43 -10.66 11.54
C LEU A 140 7.71 -12.12 11.91
N LYS A 141 8.12 -12.94 10.94
CA LYS A 141 8.51 -14.33 11.20
C LYS A 141 9.61 -14.34 12.27
N PRO A 142 9.40 -15.08 13.38
CA PRO A 142 10.43 -15.27 14.38
C PRO A 142 11.67 -15.88 13.73
N THR A 143 12.80 -15.18 13.80
CA THR A 143 14.08 -15.79 13.47
C THR A 143 14.46 -16.71 14.61
N SER A 144 14.57 -18.01 14.33
CA SER A 144 15.08 -19.01 15.27
C SER A 144 16.57 -18.77 15.53
N LYS A 145 16.87 -17.72 16.27
CA LYS A 145 18.05 -17.62 17.09
C LYS A 145 17.52 -17.22 18.46
N THR A 146 17.13 -18.25 19.21
CA THR A 146 17.19 -18.21 20.67
C THR A 146 18.54 -17.63 21.08
N PRO A 147 18.60 -16.79 22.14
CA PRO A 147 19.86 -16.37 22.72
C PRO A 147 20.73 -17.57 23.12
#